data_AF-A0A392QXS3-F1
#
_entry.id   AF-A0A392QXS3-F1
#
_cell.length_a   1.000
_cell.length_b   1.000
_cell.length_c   1.000
_cell.angle_alpha   90.00
_cell.angle_beta   90.00
_cell.angle_gamma   90.00
#
_symmetry.space_group_name_H-M   'P 1'
#
loop_
_entity.id
_entity.type
_entity.pdbx_description
1 polymer ?
#
loop_
_entity_poly.entity_id
_entity_poly.type
_entity_poly.pdbx_seq_one_letter_code
_entity_poly.pdbx_strand_id
1 'polypeptide(L)' 'VVPPSQARKIYQALKEKGVPVALAENIKYTLEQQMVFFARLIGRFNVADDITPVKIDNFDRE' A
#
# COMPACT_ATOMS: atom_id res chain seq x y z
N VAL A 1 -16.01 11.05 7.41
CA VAL A 1 -15.81 9.77 6.70
C VAL A 1 -15.43 10.07 5.26
N VAL A 2 -14.37 9.48 4.72
CA VAL A 2 -13.94 9.69 3.32
C VAL A 2 -14.69 8.71 2.41
N PRO A 3 -15.38 9.17 1.34
CA PRO A 3 -16.04 8.26 0.41
C PRO A 3 -15.03 7.39 -0.35
N PRO A 4 -15.36 6.12 -0.67
CA PRO A 4 -14.46 5.25 -1.44
C PRO A 4 -14.02 5.84 -2.80
N SER A 5 -14.90 6.60 -3.45
CA SER A 5 -14.59 7.30 -4.71
C SER A 5 -13.49 8.36 -4.54
N GLN A 6 -13.42 9.03 -3.38
CA GLN A 6 -12.39 10.02 -3.09
C GLN A 6 -11.04 9.34 -2.82
N ALA A 7 -11.02 8.23 -2.08
CA ALA A 7 -9.80 7.43 -1.87
C ALA A 7 -9.20 6.94 -3.21
N ARG A 8 -10.05 6.48 -4.14
CA ARG A 8 -9.63 6.06 -5.49
C ARG A 8 -9.01 7.19 -6.30
N LYS A 9 -9.56 8.41 -6.22
CA LYS A 9 -8.99 9.60 -6.89
C LYS A 9 -7.59 9.92 -6.37
N ILE A 10 -7.39 9.85 -5.05
CA ILE A 10 -6.08 10.07 -4.43
C ILE A 10 -5.09 8.99 -4.88
N TYR A 11 -5.50 7.72 -4.86
CA TYR A 11 -4.69 6.61 -5.35
C TYR A 11 -4.23 6.81 -6.80
N GLN A 12 -5.14 7.20 -7.71
CA GLN A 12 -4.80 7.47 -9.11
C GLN A 12 -3.81 8.63 -9.24
N ALA A 13 -4.05 9.75 -8.57
CA ALA A 13 -3.17 10.91 -8.63
C ALA A 13 -1.76 10.62 -8.08
N LEU A 14 -1.64 9.79 -7.03
CA LEU A 14 -0.35 9.34 -6.50
C LEU A 14 0.36 8.38 -7.47
N LYS A 15 -0.41 7.46 -8.07
CA LYS A 15 0.11 6.50 -9.04
C LYS A 15 0.69 7.19 -10.28
N GLU A 16 -0.03 8.16 -10.85
CA GLU A 16 0.42 8.94 -12.01
C GLU A 16 1.69 9.75 -11.72
N LYS A 17 1.85 10.25 -10.49
CA LYS A 17 3.05 10.97 -10.04
C LYS A 17 4.26 10.08 -9.79
N GLY A 18 4.14 8.76 -9.92
CA GLY A 18 5.23 7.82 -9.66
C GLY A 18 5.51 7.58 -8.17
N VAL A 19 4.60 7.97 -7.28
CA VAL A 19 4.74 7.76 -5.83
C VAL A 19 4.31 6.32 -5.48
N PRO A 20 5.06 5.59 -4.63
CA PRO A 20 4.65 4.30 -4.13
C PRO A 20 3.30 4.36 -3.43
N VAL A 21 2.35 3.54 -3.88
CA VAL A 21 0.98 3.57 -3.34
C VAL A 21 0.35 2.18 -3.38
N ALA A 22 -0.44 1.84 -2.35
CA ALA A 22 -1.26 0.64 -2.28
C ALA A 22 -2.70 1.02 -1.91
N LEU A 23 -3.67 0.27 -2.45
CA LEU A 23 -5.10 0.47 -2.16
C LEU A 23 -5.65 -0.76 -1.44
N ALA A 24 -6.24 -0.56 -0.26
CA ALA A 24 -6.93 -1.59 0.50
C ALA A 24 -8.45 -1.43 0.34
N GLU A 25 -9.15 -2.49 -0.09
CA GLU A 25 -10.61 -2.44 -0.27
C GLU A 25 -11.39 -2.66 1.04
N ASN A 26 -10.77 -3.27 2.05
CA ASN A 26 -11.42 -3.62 3.33
C ASN A 26 -10.54 -3.28 4.53
N ILE A 27 -11.16 -2.68 5.56
CA ILE A 27 -10.49 -2.28 6.81
C ILE A 27 -9.83 -3.47 7.52
N LYS A 28 -10.46 -4.65 7.47
CA LYS A 28 -10.00 -5.88 8.17
C LYS A 28 -8.54 -6.24 7.87
N TYR A 29 -8.08 -6.00 6.65
CA TYR A 29 -6.72 -6.36 6.19
C TYR A 29 -5.80 -5.14 6.08
N THR A 30 -6.29 -3.95 6.46
CA THR A 30 -5.54 -2.69 6.25
C THR A 30 -4.31 -2.59 7.15
N LEU A 31 -4.35 -3.12 8.38
CA LEU A 31 -3.20 -3.08 9.30
C LEU A 31 -2.03 -3.94 8.81
N GLU A 32 -2.32 -5.19 8.42
CA GLU A 32 -1.32 -6.11 7.86
C GLU A 32 -0.73 -5.55 6.56
N GLN A 33 -1.57 -5.03 5.67
CA GLN A 33 -1.14 -4.42 4.41
C GLN A 33 -0.30 -3.15 4.62
N GLN A 34 -0.63 -2.31 5.61
CA GLN A 34 0.17 -1.15 5.97
C GLN A 34 1.54 -1.55 6.53
N MET A 35 1.59 -2.56 7.39
CA MET A 35 2.86 -3.08 7.91
C MET A 35 3.76 -3.59 6.79
N VAL A 36 3.23 -4.41 5.87
CA VAL A 36 4.00 -4.92 4.71
C VAL A 36 4.41 -3.78 3.77
N PHE A 37 3.53 -2.80 3.55
CA PHE A 37 3.85 -1.63 2.74
C PHE A 37 5.04 -0.85 3.29
N PHE A 38 5.05 -0.54 4.59
CA PHE A 38 6.16 0.19 5.22
C PHE A 38 7.43 -0.66 5.34
N ALA A 39 7.30 -1.96 5.64
CA ALA A 39 8.44 -2.88 5.72
C ALA A 39 9.18 -2.96 4.38
N ARG A 40 8.43 -3.07 3.27
CA ARG A 40 8.99 -3.07 1.91
C ARG A 40 9.53 -1.70 1.52
N LEU A 41 8.75 -0.62 1.72
CA LEU A 41 9.13 0.74 1.29
C LEU A 41 10.39 1.27 1.99
N ILE A 42 10.54 1.03 3.28
CA ILE A 42 11.64 1.54 4.11
C ILE A 42 12.82 0.53 4.15
N GLY A 43 12.61 -0.69 3.65
CA GLY A 43 13.66 -1.62 3.23
C GLY A 43 14.46 -2.31 4.34
N ARG A 44 13.97 -2.38 5.59
CA ARG A 44 14.73 -2.96 6.72
C ARG A 44 13.90 -3.66 7.81
N PHE A 45 12.68 -4.11 7.52
CA PHE A 45 11.88 -4.84 8.51
C PHE A 45 11.51 -6.23 8.01
N ASN A 46 12.02 -7.24 8.71
CA ASN A 46 11.47 -8.59 8.63
C ASN A 46 10.20 -8.61 9.47
N VAL A 47 9.05 -8.78 8.83
CA VAL A 47 7.81 -8.98 9.57
C VAL A 47 7.88 -10.35 10.25
N ALA A 48 7.43 -10.44 11.50
CA ALA A 48 7.53 -11.66 12.30
C ALA A 48 6.61 -12.78 11.77
N ASP A 49 5.48 -12.38 11.17
CA ASP A 49 4.49 -13.28 10.60
C ASP A 49 4.65 -13.40 9.08
N ASP A 50 4.26 -14.55 8.54
CA ASP A 50 4.19 -14.78 7.10
C ASP A 50 2.95 -14.06 6.55
N ILE A 51 3.13 -12.80 6.12
CA ILE A 51 2.05 -11.95 5.63
C ILE A 51 1.99 -11.98 4.11
N THR A 52 0.78 -12.12 3.57
CA THR A 52 0.51 -12.02 2.13
C THR A 52 1.10 -10.71 1.56
N PRO A 53 1.94 -10.76 0.51
CA PRO A 53 2.51 -9.58 -0.10
C PRO A 53 1.43 -8.60 -0.58
N VAL A 54 1.55 -7.33 -0.19
CA VAL A 54 0.70 -6.27 -0.74
C VAL A 54 1.26 -5.82 -2.10
N LYS A 55 0.38 -5.61 -3.09
CA LYS A 55 0.77 -4.99 -4.35
C LYS A 55 1.05 -3.50 -4.11
N ILE A 56 2.29 -3.08 -4.37
CA ILE A 56 2.70 -1.69 -4.26
C ILE A 56 2.96 -1.15 -5.68
N ASP A 57 2.06 -0.31 -6.18
CA ASP A 57 2.28 0.36 -7.45
C ASP A 57 3.44 1.37 -7.31
N ASN A 58 4.27 1.48 -8.35
CA ASN A 58 5.46 2.35 -8.42
C ASN A 58 6.61 1.99 -7.46
N PHE A 59 6.62 0.79 -6.89
CA PHE A 59 7.72 0.35 -6.01
C PHE A 59 8.67 -0.65 -6.67
N ASP A 60 8.15 -1.69 -7.33
CA ASP A 60 8.94 -2.76 -7.96
C ASP A 60 9.55 -2.35 -9.32
N ARG A 61 9.99 -1.09 -9.46
CA ARG A 61 10.70 -0.61 -10.66
C ARG A 61 12.20 -0.85 -10.49
N GLU A 62 12.61 -2.11 -10.63
CA GLU A 62 13.96 -2.53 -11.03
C GLU A 62 13.85 -3.37 -12.31
#